data_AF-A0A366M5S6-F1
#
_entry.id   AF-A0A366M5S6-F1
#
_cell.length_a   1.000
_cell.length_b   1.000
_cell.length_c   1.000
_cell.angle_alpha   90.00
_cell.angle_beta   90.00
_cell.angle_gamma   90.00
#
_symmetry.space_group_name_H-M   'P 1'
#
loop_
_entity.id
_entity.type
_entity.pdbx_description
1 polymer ?
#
loop_
_entity_poly.entity_id
_entity_poly.type
_entity_poly.pdbx_seq_one_letter_code
_entity_poly.pdbx_strand_id
1 'polypeptide(L)'
;MVAIERATAVPYPKGGPPACREHDPELWFPPHDDRFARQICAGCPLARSCREHALAYDLYGIWGGTSRRERETHWRERGIRPLPAYVHKDVAEPSPQPRPRKRPARPAADVVPDPPPVEQGPSKRCPRCRMVRALTDYYPNAANPDGLAAWCKPCFREIAGRDATRP
;
A
#
# COMPACT_ATOMS: atom_id res chain seq x y z
N MET A 1 13.27 31.66 -23.87
CA MET A 1 12.31 30.54 -23.86
C MET A 1 13.11 29.26 -23.87
N VAL A 2 13.31 28.62 -22.71
CA VAL A 2 13.97 27.31 -22.66
C VAL A 2 12.96 26.30 -23.21
N ALA A 3 13.26 25.72 -24.37
CA ALA A 3 12.50 24.62 -24.90
C ALA A 3 12.59 23.47 -23.89
N ILE A 4 11.47 23.15 -23.24
CA ILE A 4 11.35 21.90 -22.49
C ILE A 4 11.27 20.82 -23.58
N GLU A 5 12.42 20.33 -24.03
CA GLU A 5 12.47 19.11 -24.82
C GLU A 5 11.74 18.03 -24.01
N ARG A 6 10.62 17.54 -24.54
CA ARG A 6 9.89 16.42 -23.93
C ARG A 6 10.90 15.28 -23.83
N ALA A 7 11.28 14.92 -22.60
CA ALA A 7 12.16 13.80 -22.33
C ALA A 7 11.62 12.57 -23.08
N THR A 8 12.31 12.19 -24.15
CA THR A 8 12.04 10.91 -24.81
C THR A 8 12.29 9.83 -23.77
N ALA A 9 11.39 8.85 -23.72
CA ALA A 9 11.49 7.72 -22.80
C ALA A 9 12.90 7.11 -22.89
N VAL A 10 13.68 7.15 -21.81
CA VAL A 10 15.01 6.53 -21.80
C VAL A 10 14.80 5.03 -21.99
N PRO A 11 15.29 4.43 -23.09
CA PRO A 11 15.03 3.03 -23.38
C PRO A 11 15.62 2.13 -22.30
N TYR A 12 15.04 0.94 -22.15
CA TYR A 12 15.60 -0.06 -21.25
C TYR A 12 17.02 -0.46 -21.71
N PRO A 13 17.97 -0.72 -20.79
CA PRO A 13 19.33 -1.14 -21.11
C PRO A 13 19.41 -2.31 -22.10
N LYS A 14 20.33 -2.23 -23.06
CA LYS A 14 20.63 -3.31 -24.02
C LYS A 14 22.13 -3.59 -24.02
N GLY A 15 22.53 -4.82 -24.37
CA GLY A 15 23.96 -5.16 -24.51
C GLY A 15 24.41 -6.49 -23.89
N GLY A 16 23.49 -7.41 -23.57
CA GLY A 16 23.81 -8.73 -22.99
C GLY A 16 22.73 -9.19 -22.01
N PRO A 17 22.83 -10.41 -21.46
CA PRO A 17 21.93 -10.83 -20.38
C PRO A 17 22.23 -10.01 -19.11
N PRO A 18 21.21 -9.47 -18.42
CA PRO A 18 21.43 -8.79 -17.15
C PRO A 18 21.78 -9.82 -16.07
N ALA A 19 22.83 -9.57 -15.29
CA ALA A 19 23.28 -10.47 -14.21
C ALA A 19 22.16 -10.75 -13.18
N CYS A 20 21.22 -9.82 -12.99
CA CYS A 20 20.11 -10.00 -12.06
C CYS A 20 19.16 -11.15 -12.43
N ARG A 21 19.16 -11.60 -13.69
CA ARG A 21 18.26 -12.65 -14.16
C ARG A 21 18.51 -14.02 -13.50
N GLU A 22 19.72 -14.23 -12.99
CA GLU A 22 20.15 -15.52 -12.41
C GLU A 22 19.89 -15.61 -10.90
N HIS A 23 19.22 -14.61 -10.33
CA HIS A 23 19.02 -14.49 -8.88
C HIS A 23 17.55 -14.24 -8.54
N ASP A 24 17.20 -14.43 -7.27
CA ASP A 24 15.86 -14.18 -6.74
C ASP A 24 15.47 -12.69 -6.89
N PRO A 25 14.34 -12.36 -7.54
CA PRO A 25 13.85 -10.99 -7.68
C PRO A 25 13.72 -10.22 -6.36
N GLU A 26 13.40 -10.89 -5.25
CA GLU A 26 13.23 -10.25 -3.94
C GLU A 26 14.51 -9.56 -3.45
N LEU A 27 15.69 -9.98 -3.93
CA LEU A 27 16.97 -9.35 -3.60
C LEU A 27 17.06 -7.89 -4.05
N TRP A 28 16.32 -7.49 -5.10
CA TRP A 28 16.28 -6.11 -5.58
C TRP A 28 15.26 -5.25 -4.83
N PHE A 29 14.46 -5.85 -3.94
CA PHE A 29 13.45 -5.18 -3.12
C PHE A 29 13.63 -5.48 -1.62
N PRO A 30 14.85 -5.39 -1.07
CA PRO A 30 15.09 -5.81 0.31
C PRO A 30 14.48 -4.82 1.30
N PRO A 31 13.92 -5.29 2.43
CA PRO A 31 13.43 -4.41 3.47
C PRO A 31 14.56 -3.65 4.18
N HIS A 32 15.76 -4.26 4.29
CA HIS A 32 16.85 -3.74 5.13
C HIS A 32 18.25 -3.77 4.51
N ASP A 33 18.67 -4.89 3.90
CA ASP A 33 20.04 -5.05 3.38
C ASP A 33 20.06 -5.19 1.86
N ASP A 34 20.71 -4.24 1.18
CA ASP A 34 20.84 -4.20 -0.27
C ASP A 34 22.25 -4.52 -0.77
N ARG A 35 23.20 -4.85 0.12
CA ARG A 35 24.61 -5.09 -0.24
C ARG A 35 24.77 -6.17 -1.30
N PHE A 36 24.03 -7.27 -1.18
CA PHE A 36 24.14 -8.39 -2.10
C PHE A 36 23.66 -8.02 -3.51
N ALA A 37 22.51 -7.35 -3.64
CA ALA A 37 22.02 -6.87 -4.93
C ALA A 37 22.95 -5.81 -5.55
N ARG A 38 23.55 -4.94 -4.72
CA ARG A 38 24.57 -3.97 -5.18
C ARG A 38 25.81 -4.68 -5.72
N GLN A 39 26.29 -5.74 -5.04
CA GLN A 39 27.44 -6.52 -5.49
C GLN A 39 27.18 -7.19 -6.85
N ILE A 40 26.00 -7.78 -7.04
CA ILE A 40 25.59 -8.33 -8.34
C ILE A 40 25.55 -7.23 -9.41
N CYS A 41 24.99 -6.07 -9.07
CA CYS A 41 24.98 -4.94 -10.00
C CYS A 41 26.38 -4.44 -10.37
N ALA A 42 27.36 -4.48 -9.45
CA ALA A 42 28.72 -4.01 -9.71
C ALA A 42 29.44 -4.85 -10.79
N GLY A 43 29.14 -6.14 -10.89
CA GLY A 43 29.65 -7.03 -11.95
C GLY A 43 28.82 -7.03 -13.23
N CYS A 44 27.69 -6.33 -13.28
CA CYS A 44 26.76 -6.41 -14.40
C CYS A 44 27.22 -5.50 -15.55
N PRO A 45 27.36 -6.01 -16.80
CA PRO A 45 27.77 -5.19 -17.95
C PRO A 45 26.75 -4.08 -18.28
N LEU A 46 25.49 -4.23 -17.83
CA LEU A 46 24.41 -3.26 -18.06
C LEU A 46 24.26 -2.24 -16.92
N ALA A 47 25.10 -2.28 -15.89
CA ALA A 47 24.92 -1.51 -14.66
C ALA A 47 24.78 0.00 -14.90
N ARG A 48 25.64 0.56 -15.76
CA ARG A 48 25.63 2.00 -16.09
C ARG A 48 24.34 2.40 -16.78
N SER A 49 23.99 1.75 -17.89
CA SER A 49 22.74 2.01 -18.61
C SER A 49 21.49 1.77 -17.76
N CYS A 50 21.54 0.77 -16.86
CA CYS A 50 20.44 0.47 -15.93
C CYS A 50 20.24 1.58 -14.91
N ARG A 51 21.34 2.16 -14.39
CA ARG A 51 21.29 3.32 -13.51
C ARG A 51 20.74 4.54 -14.24
N GLU A 52 21.17 4.79 -15.47
CA GLU A 52 20.69 5.93 -16.28
C GLU A 52 19.18 5.81 -16.55
N HIS A 53 18.71 4.61 -16.91
CA HIS A 53 17.28 4.32 -17.03
C HIS A 53 16.54 4.59 -15.71
N ALA A 54 17.04 4.08 -14.58
CA ALA A 54 16.42 4.30 -13.29
C ALA A 54 16.51 5.74 -12.77
N LEU A 55 17.40 6.58 -13.28
CA LEU A 55 17.39 8.01 -12.98
C LEU A 55 16.29 8.75 -13.76
N ALA A 56 15.88 8.22 -14.91
CA ALA A 56 14.79 8.78 -15.70
C ALA A 56 13.40 8.41 -15.17
N TYR A 57 13.28 7.31 -14.41
CA TYR A 57 12.01 6.80 -13.90
C TYR A 57 12.02 6.63 -12.36
N ASP A 58 10.91 6.91 -11.68
CA ASP A 58 10.77 6.71 -10.23
C ASP A 58 10.52 5.23 -9.93
N LEU A 59 11.58 4.43 -10.11
CA LEU A 59 11.58 2.98 -9.90
C LEU A 59 11.87 2.68 -8.43
N TYR A 60 11.14 1.74 -7.85
CA TYR A 60 11.45 1.18 -6.53
C TYR A 60 12.55 0.11 -6.63
N GLY A 61 13.23 -0.17 -5.51
CA GLY A 61 14.28 -1.18 -5.44
C GLY A 61 15.66 -0.73 -5.94
N ILE A 62 16.56 -1.70 -6.09
CA ILE A 62 17.94 -1.52 -6.55
C ILE A 62 17.98 -1.51 -8.08
N TRP A 63 18.65 -0.51 -8.67
CA TRP A 63 18.82 -0.40 -10.12
C TRP A 63 20.23 0.10 -10.43
N GLY A 64 20.96 -0.62 -11.27
CA GLY A 64 22.34 -0.26 -11.61
C GLY A 64 23.24 -0.01 -10.39
N GLY A 65 23.01 -0.75 -9.30
CA GLY A 65 23.73 -0.62 -8.03
C GLY A 65 23.34 0.58 -7.18
N THR A 66 22.18 1.19 -7.42
CA THR A 66 21.65 2.32 -6.64
C THR A 66 20.29 1.99 -6.04
N SER A 67 20.05 2.47 -4.84
CA SER A 67 18.75 2.52 -4.18
C SER A 67 17.93 3.74 -4.63
N ARG A 68 16.62 3.73 -4.39
CA ARG A 68 15.75 4.90 -4.63
C ARG A 68 16.25 6.13 -3.88
N ARG A 69 16.69 5.97 -2.62
CA ARG A 69 17.23 7.05 -1.79
C ARG A 69 18.49 7.70 -2.40
N GLU A 70 19.38 6.89 -2.98
CA GLU A 70 20.56 7.43 -3.67
C GLU A 70 20.18 8.13 -4.99
N ARG A 71 19.19 7.60 -5.71
CA ARG A 71 18.65 8.27 -6.89
C ARG A 71 17.98 9.60 -6.55
N GLU A 72 17.32 9.72 -5.39
CA GLU A 72 16.79 11.01 -4.91
C GLU A 72 17.89 12.06 -4.72
N THR A 73 19.06 11.67 -4.21
CA THR A 73 20.22 12.58 -4.14
C THR A 73 20.64 13.04 -5.53
N HIS A 74 20.79 12.12 -6.48
CA HIS A 74 21.11 12.46 -7.86
C HIS A 74 20.06 13.36 -8.52
N TRP A 75 18.77 13.16 -8.23
CA TRP A 75 17.70 13.99 -8.75
C TRP A 75 17.80 15.43 -8.24
N ARG A 76 18.10 15.62 -6.95
CA ARG A 76 18.30 16.94 -6.35
C ARG A 76 19.52 17.65 -6.93
N GLU A 77 20.65 16.94 -7.02
CA GLU A 77 21.91 17.49 -7.53
C GLU A 77 21.82 17.89 -9.01
N ARG A 78 21.11 17.09 -9.81
CA ARG A 78 21.03 17.26 -11.28
C ARG A 78 19.75 17.97 -11.74
N GLY A 79 18.87 18.37 -10.82
CA GLY A 79 17.57 18.96 -11.15
C GLY A 79 16.65 18.04 -11.97
N ILE A 80 16.79 16.72 -11.83
CA ILE A 80 16.00 15.74 -12.58
C ILE A 80 14.64 15.58 -11.90
N ARG A 81 13.57 15.60 -12.69
CA ARG A 81 12.24 15.13 -12.28
C ARG A 81 11.99 13.77 -12.93
N PRO A 82 12.03 12.66 -12.18
CA PRO A 82 11.83 11.34 -12.77
C PRO A 82 10.38 11.18 -13.24
N LEU A 83 10.21 10.44 -14.33
CA LEU A 83 8.90 10.01 -14.81
C LEU A 83 8.36 8.89 -13.90
N PRO A 84 7.04 8.76 -13.72
CA PRO A 84 6.48 7.59 -13.03
C PRO A 84 6.91 6.29 -13.73
N ALA A 85 7.23 5.26 -12.93
CA ALA A 85 7.58 3.92 -13.43
C ALA A 85 6.54 3.32 -14.39
N TYR A 86 5.28 3.73 -14.24
CA TYR A 86 4.15 3.27 -15.04
C TYR A 86 3.38 4.48 -15.57
N VAL A 87 3.75 4.97 -16.75
CA VAL A 87 2.82 5.77 -17.57
C VAL A 87 1.79 4.81 -18.14
N HIS A 88 0.61 4.73 -17.50
CA HIS A 88 -0.59 4.29 -18.21
C HIS A 88 -0.66 5.18 -19.47
N LYS A 89 -0.66 4.57 -20.66
CA LYS A 89 -0.37 5.24 -21.93
C LYS A 89 -1.29 6.43 -22.26
N ASP A 90 -2.34 6.67 -21.48
CA ASP A 90 -3.35 7.69 -21.75
C ASP A 90 -3.74 8.44 -20.47
N VAL A 91 -2.99 9.45 -20.01
CA VAL A 91 -3.55 10.47 -19.11
C VAL A 91 -2.87 11.84 -19.26
N ALA A 92 -3.32 12.60 -20.24
CA ALA A 92 -3.64 14.01 -20.04
C ALA A 92 -5.16 14.10 -19.85
N GLU A 93 -5.67 13.68 -18.68
CA GLU A 93 -7.08 13.80 -18.27
C GLU A 93 -7.17 13.59 -16.74
N PRO A 94 -8.21 14.09 -16.03
CA PRO A 94 -8.37 13.77 -14.62
C PRO A 94 -8.62 12.27 -14.47
N SER A 95 -7.91 11.65 -13.53
CA SER A 95 -8.00 10.23 -13.14
C SER A 95 -9.39 9.63 -13.42
N PRO A 96 -9.53 8.68 -14.38
CA PRO A 96 -10.76 7.94 -14.48
C PRO A 96 -10.84 7.12 -13.21
N GLN A 97 -11.87 7.40 -12.39
CA GLN A 97 -12.23 6.55 -11.28
C GLN A 97 -12.13 5.09 -11.71
N PRO A 98 -11.61 4.19 -10.85
CA PRO A 98 -11.41 2.80 -11.24
C PRO A 98 -12.71 2.26 -11.83
N ARG A 99 -12.74 2.02 -13.14
CA ARG A 99 -13.86 1.31 -13.77
C ARG A 99 -13.97 -0.02 -13.03
N PRO A 100 -15.14 -0.41 -12.54
CA PRO A 100 -15.29 -1.68 -11.84
C PRO A 100 -14.72 -2.76 -12.76
N ARG A 101 -13.69 -3.47 -12.29
CA ARG A 101 -13.17 -4.63 -13.00
C ARG A 101 -14.38 -5.49 -13.33
N LYS A 102 -14.65 -5.78 -14.62
CA LYS A 102 -15.63 -6.81 -14.96
C LYS A 102 -15.17 -8.06 -14.22
N ARG A 103 -15.92 -8.45 -13.18
CA ARG A 103 -15.66 -9.69 -12.48
C ARG A 103 -15.66 -10.78 -13.55
N PRO A 104 -14.62 -11.64 -13.64
CA PRO A 104 -14.76 -12.83 -14.46
C PRO A 104 -16.05 -13.53 -14.03
N ALA A 105 -16.81 -14.03 -14.99
CA ALA A 105 -17.98 -14.84 -14.67
C ALA A 105 -17.52 -15.94 -13.71
N ARG A 106 -18.10 -15.98 -12.49
CA ARG A 106 -17.86 -17.09 -11.57
C ARG A 106 -18.22 -18.37 -12.33
N PRO A 107 -17.38 -19.41 -12.35
CA PRO A 107 -17.84 -20.73 -12.76
C PRO A 107 -19.06 -21.07 -11.89
N ALA A 108 -20.10 -21.63 -12.51
CA ALA A 108 -21.41 -21.87 -11.89
C ALA A 108 -21.40 -22.80 -10.66
N ALA A 109 -20.24 -23.36 -10.29
CA ALA A 109 -20.09 -24.34 -9.22
C ALA A 109 -19.85 -23.73 -7.82
N ASP A 110 -19.42 -22.47 -7.70
CA ASP A 110 -19.08 -21.87 -6.40
C ASP A 110 -20.13 -20.89 -5.89
N VAL A 111 -21.42 -21.12 -6.16
CA VAL A 111 -22.49 -20.37 -5.47
C VAL A 111 -22.59 -20.93 -4.05
N VAL A 112 -21.76 -20.39 -3.16
CA VAL A 112 -22.03 -20.46 -1.72
C VAL A 112 -23.43 -19.86 -1.54
N PRO A 113 -24.41 -20.60 -1.00
CA PRO A 113 -25.72 -20.04 -0.74
C PRO A 113 -25.56 -18.80 0.13
N ASP A 114 -26.31 -17.74 -0.18
CA ASP A 114 -26.33 -16.54 0.65
C ASP A 114 -26.55 -16.97 2.11
N PRO A 115 -25.72 -16.49 3.06
CA PRO A 115 -25.98 -16.76 4.46
C PRO A 115 -27.42 -16.32 4.75
N PRO A 116 -28.18 -17.07 5.57
CA PRO A 116 -29.54 -16.68 5.90
C PRO A 116 -29.54 -15.23 6.41
N PRO A 117 -30.63 -14.47 6.20
CA PRO A 117 -30.72 -13.11 6.73
C PRO A 117 -30.38 -13.19 8.22
N VAL A 118 -29.23 -12.65 8.60
CA VAL A 118 -28.88 -12.49 10.01
C VAL A 118 -29.95 -11.54 10.54
N GLU A 119 -30.92 -12.10 11.27
CA GLU A 119 -31.84 -11.31 12.07
C GLU A 119 -30.97 -10.44 12.97
N GLN A 120 -30.88 -9.14 12.63
CA GLN A 120 -30.17 -8.17 13.43
C GLN A 120 -30.92 -8.08 14.74
N GLY A 121 -30.46 -8.85 15.73
CA GLY A 121 -31.05 -8.92 17.05
C GLY A 121 -31.12 -7.55 17.72
N PRO A 122 -31.76 -7.45 18.89
CA PRO A 122 -32.02 -6.17 19.53
C PRO A 122 -30.71 -5.40 19.73
N SER A 123 -30.76 -4.10 19.42
CA SER A 123 -29.61 -3.19 19.47
C SER A 123 -29.99 -1.88 20.15
N LYS A 124 -29.01 -1.20 20.75
CA LYS A 124 -29.19 0.15 21.31
C LYS A 124 -28.00 1.04 20.99
N ARG A 125 -28.19 2.37 21.07
CA ARG A 125 -27.14 3.36 20.81
C ARG A 125 -26.39 3.68 22.10
N CYS A 126 -25.06 3.58 22.09
CA CYS A 126 -24.24 4.01 23.22
C CYS A 126 -24.17 5.55 23.28
N PRO A 127 -24.53 6.22 24.39
CA PRO A 127 -24.49 7.68 24.48
C PRO A 127 -23.06 8.26 24.53
N ARG A 128 -22.03 7.46 24.83
CA ARG A 128 -20.63 7.89 24.85
C ARG A 128 -20.00 7.95 23.45
N CYS A 129 -19.95 6.82 22.74
CA CYS A 129 -19.35 6.75 21.39
C CYS A 129 -20.35 6.92 20.25
N ARG A 130 -21.65 7.02 20.56
CA ARG A 130 -22.77 7.16 19.62
C ARG A 130 -22.95 6.01 18.62
N MET A 131 -22.21 4.90 18.75
CA MET A 131 -22.39 3.72 17.89
C MET A 131 -23.67 2.95 18.28
N VAL A 132 -24.38 2.42 17.28
CA VAL A 132 -25.43 1.41 17.49
C VAL A 132 -24.74 0.06 17.63
N ARG A 133 -25.04 -0.67 18.71
CA ARG A 133 -24.45 -1.97 19.01
C ARG A 133 -25.51 -2.94 19.48
N ALA A 134 -25.27 -4.23 19.29
CA ALA A 134 -26.14 -5.29 19.79
C ALA A 134 -26.27 -5.21 21.32
N LEU A 135 -27.40 -5.62 21.90
CA LEU A 135 -27.57 -5.64 23.36
C LEU A 135 -26.51 -6.50 24.06
N THR A 136 -25.96 -7.52 23.40
CA THR A 136 -24.86 -8.37 23.89
C THR A 136 -23.53 -7.61 24.07
N ASP A 137 -23.37 -6.45 23.44
CA ASP A 137 -22.21 -5.55 23.60
C ASP A 137 -22.32 -4.65 24.84
N TYR A 138 -23.30 -4.88 25.71
CA TYR A 138 -23.49 -4.17 26.97
C TYR A 138 -23.37 -5.16 28.14
N TYR A 139 -22.84 -4.71 29.28
CA TYR A 139 -22.84 -5.53 30.49
C TYR A 139 -24.25 -5.57 31.10
N PRO A 140 -24.71 -6.70 31.65
CA PRO A 140 -25.95 -6.73 32.43
C PRO A 140 -25.89 -5.77 33.62
N ASN A 141 -26.96 -5.03 33.87
CA ASN A 141 -27.10 -4.15 35.01
C ASN A 141 -28.58 -4.02 35.42
N ALA A 142 -28.94 -4.63 36.55
CA ALA A 142 -30.30 -4.62 37.08
C ALA A 142 -30.76 -3.23 37.59
N ALA A 143 -29.84 -2.28 37.77
CA ALA A 143 -30.19 -0.93 38.19
C ALA A 143 -30.85 -0.10 37.06
N ASN A 144 -30.66 -0.50 35.80
CA ASN A 144 -31.24 0.21 34.66
C ASN A 144 -32.53 -0.50 34.19
N PRO A 145 -33.54 0.25 33.71
CA PRO A 145 -34.81 -0.32 33.26
C PRO A 145 -34.70 -1.35 32.12
N ASP A 146 -33.65 -1.25 31.30
CA ASP A 146 -33.37 -2.15 30.18
C ASP A 146 -32.51 -3.36 30.59
N GLY A 147 -32.17 -3.49 31.88
CA GLY A 147 -31.33 -4.57 32.41
C GLY A 147 -29.89 -4.54 31.91
N LEU A 148 -29.44 -3.45 31.27
CA LEU A 148 -28.14 -3.34 30.62
C LEU A 148 -27.42 -2.04 31.00
N ALA A 149 -26.10 -2.06 30.96
CA ALA A 149 -25.28 -0.89 31.23
C ALA A 149 -25.60 0.26 30.24
N ALA A 150 -25.47 1.51 30.71
CA ALA A 150 -25.73 2.69 29.89
C ALA A 150 -24.74 2.82 28.71
N TRP A 151 -23.52 2.31 28.85
CA TRP A 151 -22.47 2.38 27.83
C TRP A 151 -22.04 0.98 27.36
N CYS A 152 -21.51 0.88 26.13
CA CYS A 152 -21.05 -0.39 25.58
C CYS A 152 -19.76 -0.87 26.27
N LYS A 153 -19.51 -2.18 26.22
CA LYS A 153 -18.33 -2.84 26.81
C LYS A 153 -17.00 -2.16 26.45
N PRO A 154 -16.74 -1.73 25.19
CA PRO A 154 -15.52 -1.00 24.85
C PRO A 154 -15.37 0.33 25.59
N CYS A 155 -16.43 1.14 25.62
CA CYS A 155 -16.44 2.41 26.34
C CYS A 155 -16.28 2.22 27.85
N PHE A 156 -16.86 1.15 28.40
CA PHE A 156 -16.71 0.82 29.82
C PHE A 156 -15.26 0.46 30.16
N ARG A 157 -14.61 -0.40 29.37
CA ARG A 157 -13.19 -0.78 29.55
C ARG A 157 -12.24 0.41 29.44
N GLU A 158 -12.53 1.34 28.53
CA GLU A 158 -11.74 2.57 28.39
C GLU A 158 -11.81 3.46 29.63
N ILE A 159 -12.94 3.51 30.33
CA ILE A 159 -13.10 4.26 31.58
C ILE A 159 -12.44 3.53 32.74
N ALA A 160 -12.76 2.24 32.89
CA ALA A 160 -12.17 1.41 33.95
C ALA A 160 -10.63 1.40 33.88
N GLY A 161 -10.06 1.45 32.66
CA GLY A 161 -8.62 1.56 32.47
C GLY A 161 -8.02 2.93 32.82
N ARG A 162 -8.80 4.03 32.78
CA ARG A 162 -8.35 5.37 33.20
C ARG A 162 -8.36 5.52 34.73
N ASP A 163 -9.31 4.88 35.41
CA ASP A 163 -9.36 4.87 36.88
C ASP A 163 -8.21 4.08 37.51
N ALA A 164 -7.69 3.05 36.84
CA ALA A 164 -6.49 2.31 37.28
C ALA A 164 -5.17 3.09 37.17
N THR A 165 -5.18 4.25 36.50
CA THR A 165 -3.98 5.11 36.29
C THR A 165 -3.97 6.38 37.16
N ARG A 166 -4.87 6.46 38.16
CA ARG A 166 -4.91 7.55 39.13
C ARG A 166 -4.23 7.07 40.43
N PRO A 167 -3.19 7.76 40.96
CA PRO A 167 -2.55 7.36 42.22
C PRO A 167 -3.50 7.47 43.42
#